data_AF-A0A9E2RLA9-F1
#
_entry.id   AF-A0A9E2RLA9-F1
#
_cell.length_a   1.000
_cell.length_b   1.000
_cell.length_c   1.000
_cell.angle_alpha   90.00
_cell.angle_beta   90.00
_cell.angle_gamma   90.00
#
_symmetry.space_group_name_H-M   'P 1'
#
loop_
_entity.id
_entity.type
_entity.pdbx_description
1 polymer ?
#
loop_
_entity_poly.entity_id
_entity_poly.type
_entity_poly.pdbx_seq_one_letter_code
_entity_poly.pdbx_strand_id
1 'polypeptide(L)'
;IIDGGNTFWQDDVRRGKALKTRGIHYLDVGTSGGIWGIERGYCMMIGGDEAVVDRLDPIFKTLAPGIGEIERTKGREGRDPRIEQGYIHAGPVGAGHFVKMVHNGIEYGLMQAYAEGFDILKNANIDALPEDHRFDLDIADIAEVWRRGSVIPSWLLDLTSSALAQNATLDNYSGFVEDSGEGRWTINAAINEAVPAEVLTAALYTRFRSRKDHTFAEKILSAMRAGFGGHKEPK
;
A
#
# COMPACT_ATOMS: atom_id res chain seq x y z
N ILE A 1 5.77 -15.88 21.91
CA ILE A 1 5.19 -16.10 20.57
C ILE A 1 5.39 -14.81 19.80
N ILE A 2 5.91 -14.91 18.57
CA ILE A 2 6.04 -13.78 17.65
C ILE A 2 5.11 -14.08 16.49
N ASP A 3 4.13 -13.22 16.24
CA ASP A 3 3.30 -13.26 15.04
C ASP A 3 3.85 -12.24 14.04
N GLY A 4 4.40 -12.71 12.92
CA GLY A 4 4.97 -11.86 11.86
C GLY A 4 4.09 -11.78 10.61
N GLY A 5 2.84 -12.25 10.68
CA GLY A 5 1.91 -12.22 9.55
C GLY A 5 1.29 -10.85 9.32
N ASN A 6 0.43 -10.73 8.31
CA ASN A 6 -0.46 -9.58 8.18
C ASN A 6 -1.74 -9.81 9.00
N THR A 7 -1.59 -9.85 10.33
CA THR A 7 -2.71 -10.09 11.25
C THR A 7 -3.46 -8.79 11.55
N PHE A 8 -4.78 -8.88 11.72
CA PHE A 8 -5.58 -7.75 12.18
C PHE A 8 -5.25 -7.42 13.65
N TRP A 9 -4.78 -6.20 13.90
CA TRP A 9 -4.24 -5.78 15.20
C TRP A 9 -5.14 -6.03 16.43
N GLN A 10 -6.47 -6.02 16.27
CA GLN A 10 -7.39 -6.32 17.37
C GLN A 10 -7.32 -7.79 17.81
N ASP A 11 -7.03 -8.70 16.87
CA ASP A 11 -6.75 -10.09 17.19
C ASP A 11 -5.46 -10.23 18.00
N ASP A 12 -4.43 -9.43 17.71
CA ASP A 12 -3.21 -9.40 18.52
C ASP A 12 -3.49 -8.95 19.94
N VAL A 13 -4.27 -7.88 20.13
CA VAL A 13 -4.69 -7.43 21.47
C VAL A 13 -5.43 -8.54 22.22
N ARG A 14 -6.34 -9.25 21.55
CA ARG A 14 -7.07 -10.38 22.13
C ARG A 14 -6.14 -11.56 22.47
N ARG A 15 -5.25 -11.95 21.56
CA ARG A 15 -4.28 -13.05 21.73
C ARG A 15 -3.29 -12.74 22.85
N GLY A 16 -2.75 -11.52 22.87
CA GLY A 16 -1.83 -11.04 23.89
C GLY A 16 -2.45 -11.10 25.29
N LYS A 17 -3.70 -10.65 25.45
CA LYS A 17 -4.44 -10.78 26.72
C LYS A 17 -4.59 -12.23 27.15
N ALA A 18 -5.01 -13.12 26.24
CA ALA A 18 -5.22 -14.54 26.55
C ALA A 18 -3.93 -15.30 26.87
N LEU A 19 -2.81 -14.96 26.23
CA LEU A 19 -1.52 -15.59 26.47
C LEU A 19 -0.85 -15.08 27.75
N LYS A 20 -1.07 -13.81 28.11
CA LYS A 20 -0.56 -13.22 29.35
C LYS A 20 -1.07 -13.98 30.58
N THR A 21 -2.32 -14.45 30.60
CA THR A 21 -2.86 -15.25 31.72
C THR A 21 -2.17 -16.61 31.88
N ARG A 22 -1.39 -17.04 30.89
CA ARG A 22 -0.61 -18.28 30.90
C ARG A 22 0.89 -18.03 31.08
N GLY A 23 1.29 -16.79 31.37
CA GLY A 23 2.70 -16.40 31.47
C GLY A 23 3.45 -16.40 30.12
N ILE A 24 2.73 -16.44 28.99
CA ILE A 24 3.32 -16.46 27.65
C ILE A 24 3.35 -15.04 27.09
N HIS A 25 4.52 -14.57 26.68
CA HIS A 25 4.68 -13.27 26.02
C HIS A 25 4.30 -13.37 24.55
N TYR A 26 3.63 -12.34 24.04
CA TYR A 26 3.20 -12.21 22.66
C TYR A 26 3.75 -10.91 22.07
N LEU A 27 4.34 -11.00 20.88
CA LEU A 27 4.73 -9.87 20.06
C LEU A 27 4.04 -9.98 18.70
N ASP A 28 3.47 -8.89 18.22
CA ASP A 28 3.06 -8.71 16.83
C ASP A 28 4.16 -7.95 16.07
N VAL A 29 4.49 -8.40 14.86
CA VAL A 29 5.60 -7.86 14.07
C VAL A 29 5.13 -7.64 12.64
N GLY A 30 4.63 -6.43 12.41
CA GLY A 30 4.32 -5.98 11.06
C GLY A 30 5.58 -5.96 10.20
N THR A 31 5.60 -6.77 9.14
CA THR A 31 6.82 -7.03 8.35
C THR A 31 6.62 -6.60 6.90
N SER A 32 7.52 -5.75 6.37
CA SER A 32 7.48 -5.23 4.99
C SER A 32 8.78 -5.52 4.24
N GLY A 33 8.70 -5.71 2.92
CA GLY A 33 9.84 -6.07 2.06
C GLY A 33 9.52 -7.15 1.01
N GLY A 34 8.38 -7.84 1.15
CA GLY A 34 7.96 -8.90 0.24
C GLY A 34 8.95 -10.06 0.18
N ILE A 35 8.93 -10.82 -0.92
CA ILE A 35 9.85 -11.94 -1.12
C ILE A 35 11.34 -11.51 -1.20
N TRP A 36 11.60 -10.23 -1.46
CA TRP A 36 12.95 -9.68 -1.57
C TRP A 36 13.58 -9.38 -0.21
N GLY A 37 12.80 -9.36 0.87
CA GLY A 37 13.32 -9.07 2.20
C GLY A 37 14.32 -10.12 2.70
N ILE A 38 14.33 -11.33 2.14
CA ILE A 38 15.36 -12.33 2.45
C ILE A 38 16.77 -11.88 2.03
N GLU A 39 16.87 -11.09 0.95
CA GLU A 39 18.12 -10.55 0.44
C GLU A 39 18.38 -9.13 0.96
N ARG A 40 17.32 -8.32 1.05
CA ARG A 40 17.41 -6.88 1.35
C ARG A 40 17.20 -6.52 2.81
N GLY A 41 16.77 -7.48 3.62
CA GLY A 41 16.24 -7.24 4.97
C GLY A 41 14.79 -6.76 4.96
N TYR A 42 14.15 -6.86 6.13
CA TYR A 42 12.74 -6.52 6.33
C TYR A 42 12.58 -5.25 7.15
N CYS A 43 11.67 -4.37 6.71
CA CYS A 43 11.20 -3.29 7.56
C CYS A 43 10.20 -3.86 8.58
N MET A 44 10.48 -3.72 9.88
CA MET A 44 9.68 -4.36 10.95
C MET A 44 9.12 -3.35 11.95
N MET A 45 7.83 -3.45 12.23
CA MET A 45 7.11 -2.66 13.24
C MET A 45 6.62 -3.59 14.34
N ILE A 46 7.19 -3.47 15.54
CA ILE A 46 7.04 -4.45 16.61
C ILE A 46 6.11 -3.90 17.70
N GLY A 47 5.02 -4.61 17.97
CA GLY A 47 4.13 -4.37 19.11
C GLY A 47 4.40 -5.36 20.23
N GLY A 48 4.48 -4.86 21.47
CA GLY A 48 4.62 -5.69 22.66
C GLY A 48 5.24 -5.01 23.86
N ASP A 49 5.54 -5.82 24.87
CA ASP A 49 6.20 -5.39 26.10
C ASP A 49 7.67 -5.05 25.83
N GLU A 50 8.10 -3.85 26.26
CA GLU A 50 9.43 -3.29 25.99
C GLU A 50 10.56 -4.23 26.40
N ALA A 51 10.51 -4.81 27.61
CA ALA A 51 11.56 -5.70 28.08
C ALA A 51 11.67 -6.98 27.24
N VAL A 52 10.57 -7.42 26.63
CA VAL A 52 10.53 -8.58 25.75
C VAL A 52 11.08 -8.23 24.38
N VAL A 53 10.72 -7.05 23.86
CA VAL A 53 11.25 -6.53 22.60
C VAL A 53 12.77 -6.34 22.69
N ASP A 54 13.26 -5.71 23.77
CA ASP A 54 14.69 -5.48 23.98
C ASP A 54 15.47 -6.79 24.13
N ARG A 55 14.91 -7.78 24.83
CA ARG A 55 15.51 -9.12 24.92
C ARG A 55 15.65 -9.79 23.54
N LEU A 56 14.71 -9.53 22.64
CA LEU A 56 14.67 -10.13 21.30
C LEU A 56 15.26 -9.23 20.22
N ASP A 57 15.80 -8.06 20.57
CA ASP A 57 16.44 -7.11 19.68
C ASP A 57 17.45 -7.76 18.71
N PRO A 58 18.33 -8.71 19.14
CA PRO A 58 19.26 -9.36 18.21
C PRO A 58 18.59 -10.05 17.03
N ILE A 59 17.37 -10.60 17.20
CA ILE A 59 16.63 -11.26 16.12
C ILE A 59 16.16 -10.23 15.10
N PHE A 60 15.55 -9.14 15.58
CA PHE A 60 15.04 -8.08 14.70
C PHE A 60 16.19 -7.37 14.00
N LYS A 61 17.28 -7.09 14.70
CA LYS A 61 18.49 -6.51 14.12
C LYS A 61 19.06 -7.37 12.99
N THR A 62 19.08 -8.69 13.15
CA THR A 62 19.58 -9.61 12.11
C THR A 62 18.70 -9.66 10.88
N LEU A 63 17.38 -9.49 11.04
CA LEU A 63 16.42 -9.54 9.92
C LEU A 63 16.24 -8.19 9.21
N ALA A 64 16.65 -7.09 9.83
CA ALA A 64 16.46 -5.74 9.32
C ALA A 64 17.46 -5.41 8.19
N PRO A 65 17.15 -4.44 7.30
CA PRO A 65 18.05 -4.02 6.21
C PRO A 65 19.36 -3.39 6.69
N GLY A 66 19.41 -2.92 7.94
CA GLY A 66 20.52 -2.13 8.45
C GLY A 66 20.46 -0.68 7.96
N ILE A 67 21.56 0.06 8.11
CA ILE A 67 21.62 1.51 7.82
C ILE A 67 21.43 1.84 6.34
N GLY A 68 21.72 0.90 5.44
CA GLY A 68 21.62 1.08 3.99
C GLY A 68 22.45 2.26 3.45
N GLU A 69 22.00 2.78 2.30
CA GLU A 69 22.64 3.91 1.59
C GLU A 69 21.83 5.22 1.71
N ILE A 70 20.72 5.19 2.44
CA ILE A 70 19.84 6.35 2.62
C ILE A 70 20.54 7.37 3.51
N GLU A 71 20.62 8.63 3.05
CA GLU A 71 21.19 9.70 3.85
C GLU A 71 20.45 9.86 5.18
N ARG A 72 21.22 10.00 6.27
CA ARG A 72 20.65 10.19 7.60
C ARG A 72 19.86 11.50 7.67
N THR A 73 18.68 11.43 8.27
CA THR A 73 17.84 12.61 8.47
C THR A 73 18.52 13.59 9.44
N LYS A 74 18.79 14.82 8.99
CA LYS A 74 19.36 15.88 9.83
C LYS A 74 18.42 16.21 11.00
N GLY A 75 18.96 16.42 12.20
CA GLY A 75 18.19 16.80 13.40
C GLY A 75 17.52 15.62 14.13
N ARG A 76 17.94 14.38 13.85
CA ARG A 76 17.40 13.16 14.46
C ARG A 76 18.26 12.59 15.59
N GLU A 77 19.33 13.29 15.98
CA GLU A 77 20.28 12.85 16.99
C GLU A 77 19.58 12.57 18.34
N GLY A 78 20.06 11.55 19.06
CA GLY A 78 19.53 11.18 20.39
C GLY A 78 18.21 10.40 20.38
N ARG A 79 17.66 10.04 19.20
CA ARG A 79 16.51 9.14 19.09
C ARG A 79 16.92 7.66 19.07
N ASP A 80 15.93 6.78 19.18
CA ASP A 80 16.13 5.32 19.12
C ASP A 80 16.92 4.91 17.86
N PRO A 81 18.09 4.28 18.02
CA PRO A 81 18.98 3.93 16.91
C PRO A 81 18.45 2.76 16.07
N ARG A 82 17.47 1.98 16.56
CA ARG A 82 16.88 0.84 15.83
C ARG A 82 16.19 1.28 14.54
N ILE A 83 15.59 2.48 14.56
CA ILE A 83 14.75 2.97 13.46
C ILE A 83 15.56 3.20 12.19
N GLU A 84 16.78 3.72 12.31
CA GLU A 84 17.69 3.90 11.17
C GLU A 84 18.24 2.56 10.66
N GLN A 85 18.08 1.45 11.40
CA GLN A 85 18.41 0.10 10.95
C GLN A 85 17.23 -0.59 10.23
N GLY A 86 16.05 0.06 10.18
CA GLY A 86 14.87 -0.44 9.49
C GLY A 86 13.80 -1.09 10.37
N TYR A 87 13.88 -0.99 11.70
CA TYR A 87 12.84 -1.55 12.59
C TYR A 87 12.56 -0.69 13.82
N ILE A 88 11.37 -0.83 14.40
CA ILE A 88 10.90 0.01 15.51
C ILE A 88 10.11 -0.80 16.53
N HIS A 89 10.26 -0.47 17.82
CA HIS A 89 9.25 -0.80 18.84
C HIS A 89 8.10 0.21 18.72
N ALA A 90 7.02 -0.20 18.06
CA ALA A 90 5.89 0.66 17.71
C ALA A 90 4.97 0.96 18.90
N GLY A 91 5.05 0.17 19.98
CA GLY A 91 4.24 0.34 21.19
C GLY A 91 3.81 -1.00 21.78
N PRO A 92 2.69 -1.04 22.54
CA PRO A 92 2.20 -2.27 23.16
C PRO A 92 1.66 -3.26 22.12
N VAL A 93 1.23 -4.44 22.58
CA VAL A 93 0.64 -5.48 21.72
C VAL A 93 -0.49 -4.91 20.87
N GLY A 94 -0.44 -5.18 19.56
CA GLY A 94 -1.29 -4.68 18.49
C GLY A 94 -0.70 -3.49 17.73
N ALA A 95 0.24 -2.74 18.31
CA ALA A 95 0.77 -1.53 17.69
C ALA A 95 1.58 -1.82 16.41
N GLY A 96 2.34 -2.92 16.38
CA GLY A 96 3.15 -3.30 15.23
C GLY A 96 2.30 -3.59 14.00
N HIS A 97 1.31 -4.47 14.14
CA HIS A 97 0.37 -4.75 13.06
C HIS A 97 -0.54 -3.57 12.72
N PHE A 98 -0.88 -2.69 13.67
CA PHE A 98 -1.62 -1.46 13.35
C PHE A 98 -0.81 -0.53 12.44
N VAL A 99 0.47 -0.29 12.76
CA VAL A 99 1.35 0.53 11.92
C VAL A 99 1.54 -0.11 10.53
N LYS A 100 1.71 -1.44 10.47
CA LYS A 100 1.85 -2.16 9.20
C LYS A 100 0.57 -2.12 8.35
N MET A 101 -0.59 -2.23 8.97
CA MET A 101 -1.89 -2.09 8.31
C MET A 101 -1.98 -0.72 7.63
N VAL A 102 -1.67 0.37 8.34
CA VAL A 102 -1.66 1.72 7.79
C VAL A 102 -0.61 1.87 6.68
N HIS A 103 0.58 1.27 6.84
CA HIS A 103 1.59 1.22 5.78
C HIS A 103 1.02 0.62 4.48
N ASN A 104 0.32 -0.52 4.54
CA ASN A 104 -0.31 -1.10 3.34
C ASN A 104 -1.45 -0.24 2.79
N GLY A 105 -2.20 0.45 3.66
CA GLY A 105 -3.17 1.46 3.21
C GLY A 105 -2.51 2.56 2.37
N ILE A 106 -1.38 3.11 2.81
CA ILE A 106 -0.61 4.12 2.08
C ILE A 106 -0.07 3.56 0.76
N GLU A 107 0.49 2.34 0.78
CA GLU A 107 0.96 1.64 -0.42
C GLU A 107 -0.14 1.54 -1.48
N TYR A 108 -1.39 1.27 -1.08
CA TYR A 108 -2.51 1.24 -2.01
C TYR A 108 -2.75 2.58 -2.71
N GLY A 109 -2.64 3.68 -1.96
CA GLY A 109 -2.77 5.04 -2.48
C GLY A 109 -1.65 5.40 -3.45
N LEU A 110 -0.40 5.05 -3.13
CA LEU A 110 0.75 5.29 -4.02
C LEU A 110 0.62 4.51 -5.33
N MET A 111 0.28 3.22 -5.26
CA MET A 111 0.02 2.41 -6.46
C MET A 111 -1.10 2.99 -7.32
N GLN A 112 -2.18 3.46 -6.69
CA GLN A 112 -3.32 4.04 -7.40
C GLN A 112 -2.93 5.34 -8.12
N ALA A 113 -2.15 6.20 -7.47
CA ALA A 113 -1.69 7.45 -8.07
C ALA A 113 -0.82 7.22 -9.30
N TYR A 114 0.08 6.23 -9.27
CA TYR A 114 0.83 5.83 -10.47
C TYR A 114 -0.10 5.30 -11.55
N ALA A 115 -1.00 4.38 -11.22
CA ALA A 115 -1.88 3.75 -12.19
C ALA A 115 -2.73 4.78 -12.95
N GLU A 116 -3.36 5.73 -12.24
CA GLU A 116 -4.15 6.80 -12.84
C GLU A 116 -3.29 7.73 -13.70
N GLY A 117 -2.09 8.11 -13.24
CA GLY A 117 -1.17 8.93 -14.01
C GLY A 117 -0.72 8.28 -15.32
N PHE A 118 -0.38 6.99 -15.28
CA PHE A 118 0.00 6.23 -16.46
C PHE A 118 -1.18 6.02 -17.42
N ASP A 119 -2.39 5.82 -16.92
CA ASP A 119 -3.59 5.73 -17.76
C ASP A 119 -3.89 7.07 -18.45
N ILE A 120 -3.72 8.20 -17.77
CA ILE A 120 -3.81 9.53 -18.39
C ILE A 120 -2.80 9.69 -19.52
N LEU A 121 -1.53 9.31 -19.30
CA LEU A 121 -0.49 9.37 -20.35
C LEU A 121 -0.85 8.48 -21.54
N LYS A 122 -1.35 7.27 -21.28
CA LYS A 122 -1.76 6.34 -22.33
C LYS A 122 -2.91 6.89 -23.18
N ASN A 123 -3.84 7.62 -22.57
CA ASN A 123 -4.99 8.23 -23.24
C ASN A 123 -4.70 9.62 -23.84
N ALA A 124 -3.44 10.08 -23.83
CA ALA A 124 -3.05 11.37 -24.42
C ALA A 124 -3.15 11.43 -25.96
N ASN A 125 -3.57 10.34 -26.63
CA ASN A 125 -3.69 10.24 -28.08
C ASN A 125 -5.13 9.92 -28.57
N ILE A 126 -6.17 10.14 -27.75
CA ILE A 126 -7.56 9.81 -28.12
C ILE A 126 -8.15 10.79 -29.14
N ASP A 127 -9.07 10.31 -29.98
CA ASP A 127 -9.71 11.11 -31.03
C ASP A 127 -10.57 12.28 -30.53
N ALA A 128 -10.97 12.25 -29.26
CA ALA A 128 -11.71 13.33 -28.63
C ALA A 128 -10.85 14.61 -28.43
N LEU A 129 -9.52 14.50 -28.50
CA LEU A 129 -8.60 15.62 -28.36
C LEU A 129 -8.35 16.31 -29.71
N PRO A 130 -8.08 17.63 -29.71
CA PRO A 130 -7.53 18.33 -30.87
C PRO A 130 -6.27 17.64 -31.39
N GLU A 131 -6.07 17.58 -32.71
CA GLU A 131 -4.95 16.86 -33.33
C GLU A 131 -3.59 17.32 -32.82
N ASP A 132 -3.41 18.62 -32.60
CA ASP A 132 -2.19 19.24 -32.08
C ASP A 132 -1.97 19.04 -30.58
N HIS A 133 -2.94 18.45 -29.87
CA HIS A 133 -2.84 18.07 -28.45
C HIS A 133 -2.67 16.55 -28.25
N ARG A 134 -2.55 15.78 -29.33
CA ARG A 134 -2.39 14.33 -29.28
C ARG A 134 -0.91 13.96 -29.20
N PHE A 135 -0.57 13.10 -28.26
CA PHE A 135 0.80 12.65 -28.05
C PHE A 135 0.91 11.12 -28.12
N ASP A 136 1.70 10.61 -29.06
CA ASP A 136 2.14 9.21 -29.05
C ASP A 136 3.37 9.10 -28.15
N LEU A 137 3.17 8.58 -26.94
CA LEU A 137 4.15 8.58 -25.86
C LEU A 137 4.72 7.20 -25.61
N ASP A 138 6.05 7.12 -25.46
CA ASP A 138 6.71 5.93 -24.94
C ASP A 138 6.56 5.88 -23.41
N ILE A 139 5.56 5.13 -22.96
CA ILE A 139 5.22 5.01 -21.55
C ILE A 139 6.31 4.27 -20.75
N ALA A 140 7.00 3.32 -21.37
CA ALA A 140 8.05 2.56 -20.71
C ALA A 140 9.27 3.46 -20.44
N ASP A 141 9.69 4.24 -21.43
CA ASP A 141 10.79 5.20 -21.27
C ASP A 141 10.43 6.34 -20.31
N ILE A 142 9.17 6.77 -20.27
CA ILE A 142 8.69 7.76 -19.28
C ILE A 142 8.79 7.19 -17.85
N ALA A 143 8.38 5.93 -17.64
CA ALA A 143 8.53 5.28 -16.34
C ALA A 143 10.02 5.20 -15.95
N GLU A 144 10.89 4.89 -16.90
CA GLU A 144 12.32 4.74 -16.68
C GLU A 144 13.03 6.06 -16.36
N VAL A 145 12.68 7.15 -17.04
CA VAL A 145 13.29 8.45 -16.74
C VAL A 145 12.89 8.95 -15.35
N TRP A 146 11.66 8.68 -14.90
CA TRP A 146 11.20 9.11 -13.58
C TRP A 146 11.91 8.41 -12.41
N ARG A 147 12.55 7.25 -12.63
CA ARG A 147 13.33 6.57 -11.59
C ARG A 147 14.60 7.34 -11.19
N ARG A 148 15.02 8.32 -11.99
CA ARG A 148 16.30 9.01 -11.80
C ARG A 148 16.10 10.51 -11.59
N GLY A 149 16.34 10.97 -10.36
CA GLY A 149 16.37 12.40 -10.03
C GLY A 149 15.02 13.11 -10.04
N SER A 150 13.92 12.42 -10.34
CA SER A 150 12.58 12.98 -10.16
C SER A 150 12.21 13.04 -8.65
N VAL A 151 11.06 13.64 -8.34
CA VAL A 151 10.53 13.73 -6.96
C VAL A 151 9.82 12.44 -6.52
N ILE A 152 9.33 11.65 -7.47
CA ILE A 152 8.52 10.45 -7.22
C ILE A 152 9.26 9.08 -7.28
N PRO A 153 10.60 8.93 -7.22
CA PRO A 153 11.20 7.60 -7.19
C PRO A 153 10.72 6.79 -5.99
N SER A 154 10.45 5.50 -6.22
CA SER A 154 10.11 4.52 -5.19
C SER A 154 10.30 3.11 -5.73
N TRP A 155 10.37 2.12 -4.85
CA TRP A 155 10.41 0.72 -5.29
C TRP A 155 9.17 0.33 -6.12
N LEU A 156 8.00 0.93 -5.84
CA LEU A 156 6.80 0.73 -6.66
C LEU A 156 7.00 1.22 -8.10
N LEU A 157 7.63 2.39 -8.28
CA LEU A 157 7.96 2.90 -9.61
C LEU A 157 9.02 2.02 -10.32
N ASP A 158 9.99 1.48 -9.58
CA ASP A 158 10.94 0.50 -10.12
C ASP A 158 10.23 -0.74 -10.66
N LEU A 159 9.24 -1.26 -9.91
CA LEU A 159 8.42 -2.39 -10.35
C LEU A 159 7.58 -2.03 -11.58
N THR A 160 6.99 -0.84 -11.63
CA THR A 160 6.23 -0.36 -12.80
C THR A 160 7.09 -0.26 -14.04
N SER A 161 8.28 0.37 -13.96
CA SER A 161 9.22 0.41 -15.10
C SER A 161 9.65 -0.99 -15.53
N SER A 162 9.98 -1.87 -14.58
CA SER A 162 10.36 -3.26 -14.88
C SER A 162 9.26 -4.03 -15.62
N ALA A 163 8.00 -3.83 -15.24
CA ALA A 163 6.85 -4.47 -15.89
C ALA A 163 6.64 -3.93 -17.31
N LEU A 164 6.71 -2.60 -17.50
CA LEU A 164 6.56 -1.97 -18.82
C LEU A 164 7.69 -2.31 -19.78
N ALA A 165 8.93 -2.43 -19.28
CA ALA A 165 10.07 -2.87 -20.09
C ALA A 165 9.93 -4.32 -20.56
N GLN A 166 9.28 -5.18 -19.77
CA GLN A 166 8.98 -6.56 -20.17
C GLN A 166 7.81 -6.63 -21.15
N ASN A 167 6.76 -5.84 -20.91
CA ASN A 167 5.59 -5.77 -21.77
C ASN A 167 4.94 -4.37 -21.70
N ALA A 168 5.16 -3.55 -22.72
CA ALA A 168 4.68 -2.16 -22.76
C ALA A 168 3.14 -2.04 -22.84
N THR A 169 2.43 -3.09 -23.26
CA THR A 169 0.95 -3.08 -23.33
C THR A 169 0.30 -3.59 -22.05
N LEU A 170 1.05 -4.31 -21.20
CA LEU A 170 0.55 -4.99 -20.01
C LEU A 170 -0.65 -5.93 -20.28
N ASP A 171 -0.79 -6.41 -21.52
CA ASP A 171 -1.93 -7.26 -21.96
C ASP A 171 -2.02 -8.62 -21.27
N ASN A 172 -0.95 -9.04 -20.59
CA ASN A 172 -0.91 -10.21 -19.73
C ASN A 172 -1.64 -10.01 -18.39
N TYR A 173 -2.11 -8.80 -18.09
CA TYR A 173 -2.91 -8.49 -16.90
C TYR A 173 -4.36 -8.19 -17.28
N SER A 174 -5.32 -8.80 -16.58
CA SER A 174 -6.75 -8.60 -16.83
C SER A 174 -7.31 -7.27 -16.32
N GLY A 175 -6.53 -6.53 -15.52
CA GLY A 175 -7.01 -5.35 -14.80
C GLY A 175 -7.78 -5.68 -13.50
N PHE A 176 -7.98 -6.96 -13.16
CA PHE A 176 -8.53 -7.35 -11.86
C PHE A 176 -7.48 -7.08 -10.76
N VAL A 177 -7.83 -6.23 -9.78
CA VAL A 177 -6.92 -5.90 -8.67
C VAL A 177 -7.50 -6.45 -7.36
N GLU A 178 -6.81 -7.44 -6.81
CA GLU A 178 -7.16 -8.01 -5.50
C GLU A 178 -6.83 -7.03 -4.36
N ASP A 179 -7.40 -7.29 -3.20
CA ASP A 179 -7.04 -6.63 -1.97
C ASP A 179 -6.93 -7.69 -0.86
N SER A 180 -5.94 -7.55 0.01
CA SER A 180 -5.59 -8.54 1.05
C SER A 180 -6.30 -8.30 2.40
N GLY A 181 -7.13 -7.26 2.50
CA GLY A 181 -7.91 -6.91 3.68
C GLY A 181 -7.41 -5.71 4.48
N GLU A 182 -6.10 -5.46 4.52
CA GLU A 182 -5.46 -4.37 5.29
C GLU A 182 -5.90 -2.98 4.84
N GLY A 183 -6.20 -2.83 3.53
CA GLY A 183 -6.81 -1.62 3.00
C GLY A 183 -8.19 -1.35 3.60
N ARG A 184 -9.01 -2.39 3.82
CA ARG A 184 -10.32 -2.23 4.50
C ARG A 184 -10.12 -1.84 5.95
N TRP A 185 -9.21 -2.51 6.64
CA TRP A 185 -8.96 -2.25 8.05
C TRP A 185 -8.43 -0.83 8.27
N THR A 186 -7.58 -0.32 7.37
CA THR A 186 -7.14 1.09 7.38
C THR A 186 -8.32 2.06 7.26
N ILE A 187 -9.22 1.86 6.29
CA ILE A 187 -10.39 2.74 6.15
C ILE A 187 -11.35 2.63 7.33
N ASN A 188 -11.55 1.43 7.87
CA ASN A 188 -12.35 1.25 9.08
C ASN A 188 -11.72 1.97 10.29
N ALA A 189 -10.39 1.94 10.44
CA ALA A 189 -9.69 2.69 11.48
C ALA A 189 -9.90 4.20 11.30
N ALA A 190 -9.73 4.72 10.09
CA ALA A 190 -9.99 6.13 9.78
C ALA A 190 -11.43 6.56 10.12
N ILE A 191 -12.43 5.74 9.81
CA ILE A 191 -13.83 5.99 10.17
C ILE A 191 -14.00 6.04 11.70
N ASN A 192 -13.45 5.06 12.42
CA ASN A 192 -13.56 4.99 13.88
C ASN A 192 -12.87 6.17 14.57
N GLU A 193 -11.79 6.69 13.99
CA GLU A 193 -11.02 7.82 14.48
C GLU A 193 -11.57 9.18 14.00
N ALA A 194 -12.57 9.17 13.11
CA ALA A 194 -13.09 10.35 12.41
C ALA A 194 -11.99 11.13 11.64
N VAL A 195 -11.06 10.40 11.02
CA VAL A 195 -9.95 10.94 10.21
C VAL A 195 -10.32 10.89 8.72
N PRO A 196 -10.24 12.02 7.98
CA PRO A 196 -10.42 12.01 6.53
C PRO A 196 -9.32 11.21 5.82
N ALA A 197 -9.71 10.32 4.90
CA ALA A 197 -8.81 9.41 4.19
C ALA A 197 -9.22 9.23 2.72
N GLU A 198 -9.39 10.33 1.99
CA GLU A 198 -9.97 10.39 0.65
C GLU A 198 -9.17 9.55 -0.37
N VAL A 199 -7.85 9.75 -0.42
CA VAL A 199 -6.97 9.05 -1.36
C VAL A 199 -6.99 7.54 -1.12
N LEU A 200 -6.88 7.13 0.16
CA LEU A 200 -6.86 5.71 0.52
C LEU A 200 -8.23 5.05 0.27
N THR A 201 -9.31 5.79 0.49
CA THR A 201 -10.68 5.34 0.23
C THR A 201 -10.89 5.13 -1.26
N ALA A 202 -10.52 6.11 -2.09
CA ALA A 202 -10.61 6.01 -3.54
C ALA A 202 -9.81 4.81 -4.07
N ALA A 203 -8.56 4.66 -3.61
CA ALA A 203 -7.71 3.53 -3.97
C ALA A 203 -8.34 2.17 -3.60
N LEU A 204 -8.91 2.04 -2.41
CA LEU A 204 -9.63 0.82 -2.03
C LEU A 204 -10.85 0.56 -2.94
N TYR A 205 -11.60 1.60 -3.26
CA TYR A 205 -12.81 1.48 -4.08
C TYR A 205 -12.50 1.15 -5.54
N THR A 206 -11.38 1.62 -6.10
CA THR A 206 -10.91 1.20 -7.43
C THR A 206 -10.73 -0.31 -7.51
N ARG A 207 -10.20 -0.94 -6.44
CA ARG A 207 -10.07 -2.40 -6.36
C ARG A 207 -11.42 -3.12 -6.34
N PHE A 208 -12.49 -2.49 -5.83
CA PHE A 208 -13.83 -3.06 -5.94
C PHE A 208 -14.41 -2.86 -7.32
N ARG A 209 -14.16 -1.70 -7.93
CA ARG A 209 -14.64 -1.36 -9.26
C ARG A 209 -14.02 -2.25 -10.32
N SER A 210 -12.73 -2.58 -10.22
CA SER A 210 -11.98 -3.38 -11.18
C SER A 210 -12.48 -4.82 -11.35
N ARG A 211 -13.35 -5.29 -10.46
CA ARG A 211 -13.89 -6.67 -10.45
C ARG A 211 -15.27 -6.78 -11.08
N LYS A 212 -15.78 -5.70 -11.68
CA LYS A 212 -17.14 -5.62 -12.17
C LYS A 212 -17.16 -4.89 -13.51
N ASP A 213 -17.91 -5.39 -14.48
CA ASP A 213 -18.17 -4.63 -15.71
C ASP A 213 -19.16 -3.50 -15.45
N HIS A 214 -20.38 -3.83 -15.02
CA HIS A 214 -21.42 -2.88 -14.65
C HIS A 214 -22.11 -3.23 -13.33
N THR A 215 -22.45 -2.22 -12.55
CA THR A 215 -23.14 -2.39 -11.26
C THR A 215 -24.65 -2.22 -11.36
N PHE A 216 -25.39 -2.72 -10.36
CA PHE A 216 -26.82 -2.45 -10.26
C PHE A 216 -27.11 -0.95 -10.11
N ALA A 217 -26.23 -0.20 -9.43
CA ALA A 217 -26.36 1.24 -9.29
C ALA A 217 -26.35 1.95 -10.66
N GLU A 218 -25.49 1.54 -11.59
CA GLU A 218 -25.46 2.07 -12.96
C GLU A 218 -26.77 1.79 -13.71
N LYS A 219 -27.35 0.58 -13.56
CA LYS A 219 -28.66 0.27 -14.14
C LYS A 219 -29.78 1.13 -13.56
N ILE A 220 -29.73 1.44 -12.26
CA ILE A 220 -30.66 2.37 -11.62
C ILE A 220 -30.48 3.79 -12.15
N LEU A 221 -29.24 4.25 -12.38
CA LEU A 221 -28.96 5.54 -13.01
C LEU A 221 -29.58 5.61 -14.41
N SER A 222 -29.41 4.57 -15.23
CA SER A 222 -30.00 4.49 -16.56
C SER A 222 -31.52 4.50 -16.53
N ALA A 223 -32.14 3.75 -15.61
CA ALA A 223 -33.59 3.74 -15.42
C ALA A 223 -34.13 5.13 -15.03
N MET A 224 -33.44 5.84 -14.12
CA MET A 224 -33.80 7.21 -13.76
C MET A 224 -33.70 8.15 -14.98
N ARG A 225 -32.58 8.12 -15.71
CA ARG A 225 -32.38 8.95 -16.91
C ARG A 225 -33.42 8.68 -18.01
N ALA A 226 -33.82 7.43 -18.19
CA ALA A 226 -34.88 7.06 -19.10
C ALA A 226 -36.24 7.61 -18.61
N GLY A 227 -36.53 7.46 -17.32
CA GLY A 227 -37.81 7.86 -16.71
C GLY A 227 -38.06 9.36 -16.70
N PHE A 228 -37.08 10.17 -16.27
CA PHE A 228 -37.29 11.63 -16.18
C PHE A 228 -36.94 12.37 -17.47
N GLY A 229 -35.94 11.89 -18.24
CA GLY A 229 -35.36 12.63 -19.36
C GLY A 229 -35.59 11.99 -20.73
N GLY A 230 -36.21 10.81 -20.79
CA GLY A 230 -36.41 10.08 -22.05
C GLY A 230 -35.11 9.59 -22.71
N HIS A 231 -33.99 9.57 -21.98
CA HIS A 231 -32.71 9.11 -22.50
C HIS A 231 -32.76 7.63 -22.86
N LYS A 232 -32.35 7.28 -24.08
CA LYS A 232 -32.22 5.89 -24.54
C LYS A 232 -30.77 5.45 -24.39
N GLU A 233 -30.56 4.27 -23.82
CA GLU A 233 -29.23 3.65 -23.81
C GLU A 233 -28.88 3.11 -25.21
N PRO A 234 -27.57 3.07 -25.56
CA PRO A 234 -27.09 2.30 -26.69
C PRO A 234 -27.52 0.83 -26.55
N LYS A 235 -27.84 0.18 -27.69
CA LYS A 235 -28.12 -1.26 -27.74
C LYS A 235 -26.84 -2.07 -27.78
#